data_AF-A0A023FFG4-F1
#
_entry.id   AF-A0A023FFG4-F1
#
_cell.length_a   1.000
_cell.length_b   1.000
_cell.length_c   1.000
_cell.angle_alpha   90.00
_cell.angle_beta   90.00
_cell.angle_gamma   90.00
#
_symmetry.space_group_name_H-M   'P 1'
#
loop_
_entity.id
_entity.type
_entity.pdbx_description
1 polymer ?
#
loop_
_entity_poly.entity_id
_entity_poly.type
_entity_poly.pdbx_seq_one_letter_code
_entity_poly.pdbx_strand_id
1 'polypeptide(L)'
;LCHEAAYVPIATYGCLWYTQSETCRRLEMFFFGFLAFSLISFMVYIAISRAPARDGLVAALVGGVFGGILWTAIWWLIAIPVLSISLSGLMFGFLVAATVLFTPLGEVAFLQNSMSYWVFLSCIMLLPTVLMLPQAKLLSVLSCTLVGSYCTILAADQYLGTSLSYVVLNVVRRSLVPGGYQASNTVPFQLNDVLLSLTWAALFLLGTVLQLWSERGRAPFPQSPYYKWIRERS
;
A
#
# COMPACT_ATOMS: atom_id res chain seq x y z
N LEU A 1 -19.26 25.32 15.17
CA LEU A 1 -18.07 25.75 15.94
C LEU A 1 -17.16 24.53 16.08
N CYS A 2 -16.36 24.10 15.09
CA CYS A 2 -15.22 24.77 14.43
C CYS A 2 -14.14 25.27 15.41
N HIS A 3 -13.76 24.43 16.38
CA HIS A 3 -12.58 24.64 17.20
C HIS A 3 -11.88 23.29 17.42
N GLU A 4 -11.20 22.77 16.39
CA GLU A 4 -10.22 21.66 16.55
C GLU A 4 -9.37 21.40 15.27
N ALA A 5 -9.27 22.38 14.37
CA ALA A 5 -8.57 22.21 13.08
C ALA A 5 -7.06 22.53 13.12
N ALA A 6 -6.45 22.77 14.29
CA ALA A 6 -5.11 23.38 14.37
C ALA A 6 -3.97 22.47 14.88
N TYR A 7 -4.23 21.22 15.30
CA TYR A 7 -3.20 20.38 15.94
C TYR A 7 -2.97 19.00 15.31
N VAL A 8 -3.28 18.82 14.02
CA VAL A 8 -3.14 17.52 13.38
C VAL A 8 -2.47 17.61 11.99
N PRO A 9 -1.20 18.04 11.86
CA PRO A 9 -0.46 17.87 10.61
C PRO A 9 0.25 16.51 10.48
N ILE A 10 0.31 15.70 11.55
CA ILE A 10 0.97 14.36 11.50
C ILE A 10 -0.06 13.22 11.49
N ALA A 11 -1.21 13.36 12.16
CA ALA A 11 -2.28 12.34 12.08
C ALA A 11 -3.19 12.48 10.84
N THR A 12 -2.97 13.49 9.99
CA THR A 12 -3.74 13.72 8.74
C THR A 12 -3.37 12.77 7.61
N TYR A 13 -2.19 12.12 7.66
CA TYR A 13 -1.87 11.03 6.73
C TYR A 13 -2.40 9.67 7.19
N GLY A 14 -2.84 9.57 8.44
CA GLY A 14 -3.55 8.41 8.98
C GLY A 14 -5.04 8.50 8.69
N CYS A 15 -5.44 8.54 7.41
CA CYS A 15 -6.83 8.34 7.07
C CYS A 15 -7.21 6.91 7.49
N LEU A 16 -7.98 6.81 8.58
CA LEU A 16 -8.48 5.55 9.09
C LEU A 16 -9.93 5.35 8.64
N TRP A 17 -10.26 4.14 8.19
CA TRP A 17 -11.62 3.65 7.86
C TRP A 17 -12.72 4.01 8.86
N TYR A 18 -12.32 4.32 10.09
CA TYR A 18 -13.17 4.38 11.25
C TYR A 18 -13.40 5.79 11.81
N THR A 19 -12.68 6.79 11.30
CA THR A 19 -13.01 8.17 11.63
C THR A 19 -14.33 8.53 10.96
N GLN A 20 -15.26 9.13 11.72
CA GLN A 20 -16.67 9.36 11.36
C GLN A 20 -16.89 10.34 10.18
N SER A 21 -15.83 10.77 9.49
CA SER A 21 -15.94 11.60 8.29
C SER A 21 -16.02 10.73 7.03
N GLU A 22 -17.16 10.83 6.35
CA GLU A 22 -17.40 10.23 5.02
C GLU A 22 -16.28 10.56 4.01
N THR A 23 -15.64 11.72 4.17
CA THR A 23 -14.56 12.21 3.31
C THR A 23 -13.26 11.42 3.49
N CYS A 24 -12.88 11.10 4.73
CA CYS A 24 -11.66 10.34 5.02
C CYS A 24 -11.71 8.93 4.42
N ARG A 25 -12.83 8.23 4.60
CA ARG A 25 -13.04 6.89 4.05
C ARG A 25 -12.97 6.88 2.51
N ARG A 26 -13.58 7.88 1.85
CA ARG A 26 -13.52 8.00 0.38
C ARG A 26 -12.09 8.27 -0.11
N LEU A 27 -11.34 9.11 0.60
CA LEU A 27 -9.96 9.42 0.26
C LEU A 27 -9.07 8.19 0.41
N GLU A 28 -9.27 7.40 1.46
CA GLU A 28 -8.52 6.16 1.67
C GLU A 28 -8.76 5.14 0.56
N MET A 29 -10.01 4.90 0.17
CA MET A 29 -10.35 4.01 -0.95
C MET A 29 -9.73 4.49 -2.26
N PHE A 30 -9.81 5.80 -2.51
CA PHE A 30 -9.19 6.41 -3.69
C PHE A 30 -7.68 6.24 -3.67
N PHE A 31 -7.02 6.42 -2.52
CA PHE A 31 -5.57 6.33 -2.39
C PHE A 31 -5.05 4.91 -2.57
N PHE A 32 -5.66 3.91 -1.93
CA PHE A 32 -5.29 2.50 -2.15
C PHE A 32 -5.60 2.03 -3.56
N GLY A 33 -6.74 2.44 -4.13
CA GLY A 33 -7.08 2.22 -5.54
C GLY A 33 -6.04 2.84 -6.47
N PHE A 34 -5.68 4.10 -6.23
CA PHE A 34 -4.68 4.81 -7.00
C PHE A 34 -3.34 4.08 -6.97
N LEU A 35 -2.84 3.69 -5.79
CA LEU A 35 -1.55 3.00 -5.66
C LEU A 35 -1.56 1.64 -6.37
N ALA A 36 -2.59 0.82 -6.15
CA ALA A 36 -2.67 -0.52 -6.74
C ALA A 36 -2.72 -0.46 -8.27
N PHE A 37 -3.61 0.35 -8.83
CA PHE A 37 -3.76 0.48 -10.28
C PHE A 37 -2.60 1.24 -10.93
N SER A 38 -1.97 2.18 -10.23
CA SER A 38 -0.75 2.85 -10.70
C SER A 38 0.39 1.85 -10.89
N LEU A 39 0.63 0.98 -9.89
CA LEU A 39 1.62 -0.09 -10.00
C LEU A 39 1.30 -1.05 -11.14
N ILE A 40 0.06 -1.55 -11.23
CA ILE A 40 -0.33 -2.48 -12.28
C ILE A 40 -0.19 -1.84 -13.67
N SER A 41 -0.66 -0.60 -13.83
CA SER A 41 -0.57 0.13 -15.09
C SER A 41 0.88 0.37 -15.51
N PHE A 42 1.76 0.71 -14.56
CA PHE A 42 3.19 0.84 -14.81
C PHE A 42 3.82 -0.47 -15.32
N MET A 43 3.54 -1.60 -14.66
CA MET A 43 4.07 -2.91 -15.07
C MET A 43 3.60 -3.30 -16.47
N VAL A 44 2.30 -3.18 -16.73
CA VAL A 44 1.69 -3.55 -18.01
C VAL A 44 2.20 -2.65 -19.12
N TYR A 45 2.28 -1.33 -18.88
CA TYR A 45 2.74 -0.38 -19.87
C TYR A 45 4.17 -0.67 -20.31
N ILE A 46 5.09 -0.89 -19.36
CA ILE A 46 6.49 -1.15 -19.71
C ILE A 46 6.65 -2.53 -20.34
N ALA A 47 5.90 -3.54 -19.89
CA ALA A 47 5.90 -4.87 -20.49
C ALA A 47 5.51 -4.84 -21.98
N ILE A 48 4.56 -3.99 -22.37
CA ILE A 48 4.08 -3.86 -23.75
C ILE A 48 4.97 -2.95 -24.59
N SER A 49 5.32 -1.76 -24.06
CA SER A 49 5.87 -0.67 -24.87
C SER A 49 7.40 -0.67 -24.99
N ARG A 50 8.12 -1.37 -24.10
CA ARG A 50 9.61 -1.31 -23.98
C ARG A 50 10.15 0.14 -24.08
N ALA A 51 9.36 1.11 -23.62
CA ALA A 51 9.56 2.55 -23.81
C ALA A 51 10.40 3.18 -22.70
N PRO A 52 10.88 4.44 -22.86
CA PRO A 52 11.57 5.18 -21.81
C PRO A 52 10.71 5.35 -20.54
N ALA A 53 11.37 5.35 -19.38
CA ALA A 53 10.74 5.37 -18.05
C ALA A 53 9.77 6.56 -17.80
N ARG A 54 9.95 7.66 -18.53
CA ARG A 54 9.10 8.87 -18.42
C ARG A 54 7.66 8.59 -18.85
N ASP A 55 7.46 7.84 -19.93
CA ASP A 55 6.12 7.55 -20.45
C ASP A 55 5.40 6.51 -19.60
N GLY A 56 6.17 5.59 -18.98
CA GLY A 56 5.66 4.68 -17.96
C GLY A 56 5.08 5.41 -16.74
N LEU A 57 5.75 6.46 -16.27
CA LEU A 57 5.24 7.24 -15.13
C LEU A 57 3.91 7.92 -15.46
N VAL A 58 3.75 8.46 -16.68
CA VAL A 58 2.48 9.04 -17.14
C VAL A 58 1.40 7.97 -17.17
N ALA A 59 1.70 6.78 -17.70
CA ALA A 59 0.75 5.66 -17.69
C ALA A 59 0.34 5.28 -16.26
N ALA A 60 1.28 5.23 -15.32
CA ALA A 60 1.03 4.95 -13.91
C ALA A 60 0.10 6.00 -13.27
N LEU A 61 0.33 7.29 -13.52
CA LEU A 61 -0.51 8.38 -13.01
C LEU A 61 -1.94 8.28 -13.57
N VAL A 62 -2.07 8.10 -14.90
CA VAL A 62 -3.36 7.99 -15.57
C VAL A 62 -4.10 6.74 -15.08
N GLY A 63 -3.45 5.58 -15.12
CA GLY A 63 -4.02 4.31 -14.64
C GLY A 63 -4.40 4.35 -13.17
N GLY A 64 -3.58 4.99 -12.32
CA GLY A 64 -3.88 5.22 -10.92
C GLY A 64 -5.12 6.08 -10.71
N VAL A 65 -5.25 7.23 -11.39
CA VAL A 65 -6.45 8.09 -11.26
C VAL A 65 -7.70 7.34 -11.71
N PHE A 66 -7.65 6.67 -12.86
CA PHE A 66 -8.77 5.85 -13.33
C PHE A 66 -9.12 4.73 -12.34
N GLY A 67 -8.11 4.04 -11.80
CA GLY A 67 -8.28 2.98 -10.81
C GLY A 67 -8.88 3.46 -9.50
N GLY A 68 -8.43 4.61 -8.96
CA GLY A 68 -8.98 5.21 -7.75
C GLY A 68 -10.43 5.64 -7.91
N ILE A 69 -10.79 6.25 -9.06
CA ILE A 69 -12.18 6.63 -9.38
C ILE A 69 -13.04 5.38 -9.53
N LEU A 70 -12.59 4.40 -10.32
CA LEU A 70 -13.30 3.16 -10.56
C LEU A 70 -13.55 2.42 -9.25
N TRP A 71 -12.55 2.31 -8.39
CA TRP A 71 -12.67 1.60 -7.11
C TRP A 71 -13.65 2.28 -6.16
N THR A 72 -13.61 3.62 -6.10
CA THR A 72 -14.56 4.42 -5.30
C THR A 72 -15.98 4.28 -5.85
N ALA A 73 -16.16 4.23 -7.17
CA ALA A 73 -17.45 4.03 -7.82
C ALA A 73 -18.01 2.62 -7.58
N ILE A 74 -17.17 1.58 -7.69
CA ILE A 74 -17.52 0.19 -7.39
C ILE A 74 -18.02 0.08 -5.94
N TRP A 75 -17.31 0.71 -5.00
CA TRP A 75 -17.74 0.71 -3.61
C TRP A 75 -19.06 1.45 -3.41
N TRP A 76 -19.29 2.56 -4.11
CA TRP A 76 -20.55 3.28 -4.06
C TRP A 76 -21.73 2.43 -4.56
N LEU A 77 -21.51 1.60 -5.57
CA LEU A 77 -22.55 0.72 -6.14
C LEU A 77 -22.80 -0.55 -5.31
N ILE A 78 -21.73 -1.19 -4.83
CA ILE A 78 -21.81 -2.52 -4.22
C ILE A 78 -21.97 -2.43 -2.69
N ALA A 79 -21.43 -1.38 -2.06
CA ALA A 79 -21.47 -1.14 -0.62
C ALA A 79 -21.01 -2.31 0.28
N ILE A 80 -20.30 -3.30 -0.28
CA ILE A 80 -19.75 -4.44 0.48
C ILE A 80 -18.41 -4.02 1.10
N PRO A 81 -18.29 -4.00 2.44
CA PRO A 81 -17.07 -3.57 3.13
C PRO A 81 -15.89 -4.52 2.89
N VAL A 82 -16.15 -5.81 2.68
CA VAL A 82 -15.12 -6.85 2.49
C VAL A 82 -14.25 -6.59 1.26
N LEU A 83 -14.86 -6.17 0.14
CA LEU A 83 -14.13 -5.88 -1.10
C LEU A 83 -13.16 -4.71 -0.92
N SER A 84 -13.50 -3.73 -0.09
CA SER A 84 -12.63 -2.57 0.05
C SER A 84 -11.44 -2.84 0.97
N ILE A 85 -11.64 -3.68 1.98
CA ILE A 85 -10.57 -4.14 2.89
C ILE A 85 -9.64 -5.13 2.19
N SER A 86 -10.12 -5.89 1.20
CA SER A 86 -9.26 -6.83 0.47
C SER A 86 -8.16 -6.12 -0.33
N LEU A 87 -8.46 -4.95 -0.93
CA LEU A 87 -7.47 -4.18 -1.68
C LEU A 87 -6.37 -3.61 -0.78
N SER A 88 -6.73 -3.03 0.36
CA SER A 88 -5.73 -2.51 1.32
C SER A 88 -4.89 -3.64 1.92
N GLY A 89 -5.51 -4.80 2.19
CA GLY A 89 -4.81 -6.00 2.62
C GLY A 89 -3.88 -6.58 1.57
N LEU A 90 -4.24 -6.53 0.28
CA LEU A 90 -3.38 -6.93 -0.84
C LEU A 90 -2.15 -6.01 -0.95
N MET A 91 -2.32 -4.70 -0.80
CA MET A 91 -1.21 -3.73 -0.82
C MET A 91 -0.26 -3.92 0.36
N PHE A 92 -0.80 -4.20 1.54
CA PHE A 92 -0.01 -4.58 2.71
C PHE A 92 0.80 -5.86 2.45
N GLY A 93 0.13 -6.92 1.97
CA GLY A 93 0.78 -8.18 1.62
C GLY A 93 1.85 -8.02 0.56
N PHE A 94 1.63 -7.15 -0.44
CA PHE A 94 2.62 -6.85 -1.47
C PHE A 94 3.88 -6.21 -0.90
N LEU A 95 3.76 -5.22 -0.02
CA LEU A 95 4.91 -4.60 0.63
C LEU A 95 5.66 -5.60 1.52
N VAL A 96 4.95 -6.45 2.27
CA VAL A 96 5.57 -7.52 3.08
C VAL A 96 6.30 -8.53 2.18
N ALA A 97 5.69 -8.93 1.06
CA ALA A 97 6.34 -9.83 0.10
C ALA A 97 7.59 -9.18 -0.51
N ALA A 98 7.50 -7.90 -0.89
CA ALA A 98 8.61 -7.15 -1.47
C ALA A 98 9.78 -7.00 -0.49
N THR A 99 9.52 -6.72 0.80
CA THR A 99 10.59 -6.66 1.81
C THR A 99 11.23 -8.00 2.08
N VAL A 100 10.45 -9.08 2.18
CA VAL A 100 10.98 -10.44 2.34
C VAL A 100 11.86 -10.81 1.14
N LEU A 101 11.44 -10.48 -0.08
CA LEU A 101 12.23 -10.76 -1.30
C LEU A 101 13.46 -9.87 -1.44
N PHE A 102 13.51 -8.73 -0.76
CA PHE A 102 14.67 -7.85 -0.70
C PHE A 102 15.74 -8.36 0.28
N THR A 103 15.37 -9.18 1.27
CA THR A 103 16.34 -9.88 2.14
C THR A 103 17.06 -11.00 1.37
N PRO A 104 18.21 -11.54 1.86
CA PRO A 104 18.95 -12.63 1.20
C PRO A 104 18.13 -13.90 0.87
N LEU A 105 16.90 -14.01 1.39
CA LEU A 105 15.93 -15.01 0.96
C LEU A 105 15.60 -14.93 -0.55
N GLY A 106 15.75 -13.77 -1.18
CA GLY A 106 15.54 -13.58 -2.62
C GLY A 106 16.64 -14.17 -3.52
N GLU A 107 17.81 -14.49 -2.97
CA GLU A 107 18.98 -14.98 -3.72
C GLU A 107 19.08 -16.51 -3.82
N VAL A 108 18.21 -17.24 -3.12
CA VAL A 108 18.22 -18.70 -3.15
C VAL A 108 18.01 -19.21 -4.58
N ALA A 109 18.73 -20.27 -4.96
CA ALA A 109 18.69 -20.83 -6.32
C ALA A 109 17.25 -21.14 -6.80
N PHE A 110 16.35 -21.49 -5.88
CA PHE A 110 14.93 -21.73 -6.19
C PHE A 110 14.20 -20.49 -6.73
N LEU A 111 14.54 -19.30 -6.25
CA LEU A 111 13.96 -18.04 -6.68
C LEU A 111 14.67 -17.44 -7.90
N GLN A 112 15.58 -18.14 -8.57
CA GLN A 112 16.11 -17.71 -9.87
C GLN A 112 15.12 -17.98 -11.01
N ASN A 113 14.30 -19.02 -10.87
CA ASN A 113 13.24 -19.34 -11.83
C ASN A 113 12.12 -18.30 -11.78
N SER A 114 11.76 -17.74 -12.95
CA SER A 114 10.72 -16.70 -13.06
C SER A 114 9.37 -17.16 -12.48
N MET A 115 8.92 -18.37 -12.82
CA MET A 115 7.64 -18.90 -12.36
C MET A 115 7.60 -19.07 -10.84
N SER A 116 8.64 -19.66 -10.25
CA SER A 116 8.74 -19.88 -8.80
C SER A 116 8.72 -18.56 -8.03
N TYR A 117 9.40 -17.52 -8.54
CA TYR A 117 9.40 -16.19 -7.93
C TYR A 117 7.99 -15.57 -7.87
N TRP A 118 7.25 -15.57 -8.98
CA TRP A 118 5.90 -14.97 -9.02
C TRP A 118 4.91 -15.72 -8.14
N VAL A 119 5.02 -17.05 -8.07
CA VAL A 119 4.19 -17.89 -7.19
C VAL A 119 4.53 -17.63 -5.72
N PHE A 120 5.82 -17.49 -5.39
CA PHE A 120 6.23 -17.19 -4.02
C PHE A 120 5.79 -15.80 -3.58
N LEU A 121 5.93 -14.81 -4.47
CA LEU A 121 5.44 -13.45 -4.25
C LEU A 121 3.93 -13.43 -4.03
N SER A 122 3.15 -14.11 -4.88
CA SER A 122 1.69 -14.15 -4.73
C SER A 122 1.26 -14.90 -3.46
N CYS A 123 1.97 -15.97 -3.07
CA CYS A 123 1.72 -16.69 -1.83
C CYS A 123 1.93 -15.81 -0.59
N ILE A 124 3.09 -15.15 -0.49
CA ILE A 124 3.39 -14.24 0.63
C ILE A 124 2.49 -13.01 0.60
N MET A 125 2.07 -12.54 -0.56
CA MET A 125 1.11 -11.45 -0.67
C MET A 125 -0.27 -11.85 -0.13
N LEU A 126 -0.77 -13.04 -0.48
CA LEU A 126 -2.12 -13.49 -0.10
C LEU A 126 -2.22 -13.97 1.35
N LEU A 127 -1.18 -14.61 1.87
CA LEU A 127 -1.19 -15.20 3.21
C LEU A 127 -1.55 -14.20 4.34
N PRO A 128 -0.89 -13.03 4.50
CA PRO A 128 -1.27 -12.06 5.51
C PRO A 128 -2.64 -11.45 5.23
N THR A 129 -3.00 -11.22 3.96
CA THR A 129 -4.32 -10.68 3.60
C THR A 129 -5.43 -11.61 4.07
N VAL A 130 -5.35 -12.91 3.74
CA VAL A 130 -6.39 -13.90 4.06
C VAL A 130 -6.44 -14.20 5.56
N LEU A 131 -5.29 -14.35 6.23
CA LEU A 131 -5.25 -14.64 7.66
C LEU A 131 -5.83 -13.50 8.51
N MET A 132 -5.69 -12.24 8.05
CA MET A 132 -6.18 -11.08 8.77
C MET A 132 -7.59 -10.62 8.35
N LEU A 133 -8.25 -11.30 7.39
CA LEU A 133 -9.65 -11.02 7.03
C LEU A 133 -10.64 -11.07 8.22
N PRO A 134 -10.54 -12.02 9.17
CA PRO A 134 -11.40 -12.03 10.37
C PRO A 134 -11.24 -10.78 11.23
N GLN A 135 -10.08 -10.13 11.15
CA GLN A 135 -9.73 -8.92 11.89
C GLN A 135 -9.60 -7.72 10.94
N ALA A 136 -10.63 -7.49 10.12
CA ALA A 136 -10.69 -6.42 9.13
C ALA A 136 -10.24 -5.03 9.65
N LYS A 137 -10.58 -4.69 10.90
CA LYS A 137 -10.11 -3.47 11.56
C LYS A 137 -8.59 -3.40 11.65
N LEU A 138 -7.97 -4.46 12.15
CA LEU A 138 -6.54 -4.53 12.36
C LEU A 138 -5.82 -4.48 11.01
N LEU A 139 -6.33 -5.21 10.01
CA LEU A 139 -5.77 -5.22 8.66
C LEU A 139 -5.80 -3.82 8.02
N SER A 140 -6.89 -3.08 8.20
CA SER A 140 -7.03 -1.70 7.76
C SER A 140 -6.03 -0.76 8.46
N VAL A 141 -5.91 -0.84 9.78
CA VAL A 141 -4.93 -0.06 10.56
C VAL A 141 -3.51 -0.36 10.08
N LEU A 142 -3.14 -1.64 10.01
CA LEU A 142 -1.79 -2.08 9.62
C LEU A 142 -1.45 -1.71 8.18
N SER A 143 -2.40 -1.81 7.24
CA SER A 143 -2.19 -1.42 5.86
C SER A 143 -1.98 0.09 5.72
N CYS A 144 -2.77 0.91 6.42
CA CYS A 144 -2.62 2.36 6.42
C CYS A 144 -1.28 2.80 7.03
N THR A 145 -0.89 2.24 8.19
CA THR A 145 0.38 2.60 8.84
C THR A 145 1.59 2.12 8.06
N LEU A 146 1.56 0.89 7.52
CA LEU A 146 2.68 0.34 6.77
C LEU A 146 2.88 1.08 5.44
N VAL A 147 1.80 1.24 4.65
CA VAL A 147 1.88 1.92 3.35
C VAL A 147 2.16 3.41 3.54
N GLY A 148 1.50 4.07 4.50
CA GLY A 148 1.72 5.48 4.81
C GLY A 148 3.15 5.77 5.27
N SER A 149 3.67 4.98 6.22
CA SER A 149 5.06 5.11 6.68
C SER A 149 6.06 4.84 5.54
N TYR A 150 5.81 3.85 4.69
CA TYR A 150 6.65 3.60 3.52
C TYR A 150 6.65 4.80 2.55
N CYS A 151 5.49 5.38 2.25
CA CYS A 151 5.40 6.59 1.42
C CYS A 151 6.18 7.79 2.01
N THR A 152 6.11 8.01 3.33
CA THR A 152 6.89 9.09 3.98
C THR A 152 8.40 8.88 3.82
N ILE A 153 8.83 7.63 3.78
CA ILE A 153 10.23 7.29 3.69
C ILE A 153 10.72 7.33 2.27
N LEU A 154 9.90 6.95 1.29
CA LEU A 154 10.19 7.21 -0.12
C LEU A 154 10.38 8.71 -0.40
N ALA A 155 9.61 9.58 0.26
CA ALA A 155 9.81 11.01 0.14
C ALA A 155 11.15 11.46 0.74
N ALA A 156 11.56 10.90 1.88
CA ALA A 156 12.87 11.16 2.49
C ALA A 156 14.04 10.59 1.67
N ASP A 157 13.84 9.40 1.08
CA ASP A 157 14.79 8.68 0.24
C ASP A 157 15.22 9.52 -0.98
N GLN A 158 14.31 10.33 -1.54
CA GLN A 158 14.62 11.25 -2.64
C GLN A 158 15.66 12.32 -2.27
N TYR A 159 15.72 12.71 -0.99
CA TYR A 159 16.70 13.70 -0.51
C TYR A 159 18.02 13.05 -0.08
N LEU A 160 17.97 11.81 0.41
CA LEU A 160 19.12 11.10 0.99
C LEU A 160 19.83 10.18 -0.03
N GLY A 161 19.19 9.86 -1.16
CA GLY A 161 19.74 8.99 -2.20
C GLY A 161 19.96 7.55 -1.73
N THR A 162 19.07 7.04 -0.86
CA THR A 162 19.18 5.73 -0.22
C THR A 162 18.66 4.58 -1.10
N SER A 163 18.85 3.35 -0.62
CA SER A 163 18.51 2.12 -1.36
C SER A 163 17.08 1.64 -1.11
N LEU A 164 16.28 2.31 -0.27
CA LEU A 164 15.03 1.75 0.24
C LEU A 164 13.90 1.77 -0.80
N SER A 165 13.95 2.72 -1.74
CA SER A 165 13.11 2.71 -2.94
C SER A 165 13.28 1.44 -3.78
N TYR A 166 14.42 0.74 -3.65
CA TYR A 166 14.66 -0.51 -4.37
C TYR A 166 13.80 -1.68 -3.89
N VAL A 167 13.15 -1.61 -2.72
CA VAL A 167 12.25 -2.69 -2.26
C VAL A 167 11.14 -2.95 -3.29
N VAL A 168 10.39 -1.91 -3.68
CA VAL A 168 9.36 -2.04 -4.72
C VAL A 168 9.97 -2.06 -6.11
N LEU A 169 11.02 -1.26 -6.35
CA LEU A 169 11.66 -1.20 -7.68
C LEU A 169 12.31 -2.52 -8.07
N ASN A 170 12.74 -3.37 -7.14
CA ASN A 170 13.30 -4.67 -7.45
C ASN A 170 12.23 -5.60 -8.05
N VAL A 171 11.05 -5.64 -7.42
CA VAL A 171 9.90 -6.38 -7.94
C VAL A 171 9.50 -5.88 -9.33
N VAL A 172 9.51 -4.56 -9.52
CA VAL A 172 9.31 -3.91 -10.82
C VAL A 172 10.35 -4.37 -11.83
N ARG A 173 11.65 -4.15 -11.56
CA ARG A 173 12.73 -4.48 -12.51
C ARG A 173 12.70 -5.94 -12.94
N ARG A 174 12.35 -6.82 -12.02
CA ARG A 174 12.21 -8.25 -12.28
C ARG A 174 11.01 -8.63 -13.14
N SER A 175 9.94 -7.81 -13.16
CA SER A 175 8.84 -7.97 -14.13
C SER A 175 9.25 -7.57 -15.55
N LEU A 176 10.22 -6.67 -15.68
CA LEU A 176 10.62 -6.07 -16.95
C LEU A 176 11.71 -6.85 -17.67
N VAL A 177 12.70 -7.36 -16.92
CA VAL A 177 13.88 -8.01 -17.50
C VAL A 177 13.83 -9.52 -17.25
N PRO A 178 13.60 -10.35 -18.29
CA PRO A 178 13.74 -11.80 -18.16
C PRO A 178 15.21 -12.13 -17.83
N GLY A 179 15.45 -12.71 -16.65
CA GLY A 179 16.81 -13.04 -16.19
C GLY A 179 17.53 -11.93 -15.39
N GLY A 180 16.84 -10.89 -14.93
CA GLY A 180 17.40 -9.81 -14.10
C GLY A 180 17.83 -10.20 -12.67
N TYR A 181 18.12 -11.48 -12.40
CA TYR A 181 18.48 -11.99 -11.07
C TYR A 181 19.86 -11.51 -10.58
N GLN A 182 20.75 -11.10 -11.50
CA GLN A 182 22.12 -10.68 -11.14
C GLN A 182 22.26 -9.20 -10.74
N ALA A 183 21.23 -8.38 -10.96
CA ALA A 183 21.32 -6.94 -10.69
C ALA A 183 20.85 -6.55 -9.27
N SER A 184 20.37 -7.52 -8.49
CA SER A 184 19.70 -7.28 -7.22
C SER A 184 20.42 -8.01 -6.10
N ASN A 185 21.58 -7.48 -5.65
CA ASN A 185 21.99 -7.43 -4.23
C ASN A 185 23.44 -6.92 -4.02
N THR A 186 23.96 -5.99 -4.81
CA THR A 186 25.35 -5.51 -4.66
C THR A 186 25.44 -4.05 -4.22
N VAL A 187 24.43 -3.57 -3.49
CA VAL A 187 24.55 -2.27 -2.81
C VAL A 187 24.81 -2.58 -1.34
N PRO A 188 26.02 -2.31 -0.80
CA PRO A 188 26.31 -2.56 0.60
C PRO A 188 25.33 -1.74 1.44
N PHE A 189 24.67 -2.38 2.39
CA PHE A 189 23.73 -1.73 3.31
C PHE A 189 24.46 -0.60 4.04
N GLN A 190 24.26 0.63 3.57
CA GLN A 190 24.95 1.79 4.11
C GLN A 190 24.29 2.17 5.43
N LEU A 191 25.01 2.83 6.34
CA LEU A 191 24.45 3.32 7.61
C LEU A 191 23.15 4.14 7.41
N ASN A 192 23.05 4.86 6.30
CA ASN A 192 21.85 5.61 5.94
C ASN A 192 20.62 4.71 5.74
N ASP A 193 20.77 3.53 5.12
CA ASP A 193 19.69 2.56 4.90
C ASP A 193 19.24 1.91 6.23
N VAL A 194 20.18 1.72 7.16
CA VAL A 194 19.87 1.25 8.53
C VAL A 194 19.07 2.30 9.30
N LEU A 195 19.48 3.57 9.24
CA LEU A 195 18.74 4.66 9.91
C LEU A 195 17.34 4.84 9.29
N LEU A 196 17.22 4.74 7.97
CA LEU A 196 15.94 4.85 7.27
C LEU A 196 15.00 3.68 7.60
N SER A 197 15.52 2.46 7.71
CA SER A 197 14.72 1.29 8.10
C SER A 197 14.31 1.31 9.58
N LEU A 198 15.17 1.82 10.48
CA LEU A 198 14.81 2.02 11.89
C LEU A 198 13.71 3.09 12.04
N THR A 199 13.83 4.21 11.32
CA THR A 199 12.77 5.23 11.31
C THR A 199 11.48 4.69 10.69
N TRP A 200 11.56 3.81 9.70
CA TRP A 200 10.39 3.09 9.19
C TRP A 200 9.68 2.26 10.23
N ALA A 201 10.43 1.41 10.93
CA ALA A 201 9.89 0.57 11.99
C ALA A 201 9.28 1.42 13.11
N ALA A 202 9.94 2.52 13.50
CA ALA A 202 9.44 3.43 14.52
C ALA A 202 8.13 4.10 14.09
N LEU A 203 8.04 4.62 12.87
CA LEU A 203 6.83 5.24 12.33
C LEU A 203 5.67 4.24 12.22
N PHE A 204 5.96 3.02 11.78
CA PHE A 204 4.98 1.95 11.70
C PHE A 204 4.42 1.57 13.09
N LEU A 205 5.29 1.37 14.08
CA LEU A 205 4.90 1.01 15.44
C LEU A 205 4.13 2.14 16.12
N LEU A 206 4.63 3.37 16.06
CA LEU A 206 3.95 4.55 16.62
C LEU A 206 2.60 4.77 15.95
N GLY A 207 2.53 4.71 14.62
CA GLY A 207 1.29 4.82 13.87
C GLY A 207 0.27 3.76 14.29
N THR A 208 0.71 2.51 14.43
CA THR A 208 -0.17 1.39 14.82
C THR A 208 -0.68 1.56 16.24
N VAL A 209 0.18 1.92 17.20
CA VAL A 209 -0.22 2.15 18.60
C VAL A 209 -1.20 3.32 18.71
N LEU A 210 -0.90 4.45 18.04
CA LEU A 210 -1.77 5.64 18.07
C LEU A 210 -3.13 5.36 17.44
N GLN A 211 -3.17 4.66 16.31
CA GLN A 211 -4.42 4.30 15.63
C GLN A 211 -5.24 3.29 16.45
N LEU A 212 -4.61 2.28 17.05
CA LEU A 212 -5.31 1.33 17.93
C LEU A 212 -5.80 1.98 19.23
N TRP A 213 -5.03 2.92 19.78
CA TRP A 213 -5.42 3.65 20.98
C TRP A 213 -6.60 4.59 20.72
N SER A 214 -6.60 5.30 19.59
CA SER A 214 -7.71 6.17 19.17
C SER A 214 -9.01 5.40 18.91
N GLU A 215 -8.90 4.16 18.41
CA GLU A 215 -10.05 3.29 18.12
C GLU A 215 -10.52 2.45 19.32
N ARG A 216 -9.87 2.58 20.47
CA ARG A 216 -10.21 1.84 21.68
C ARG A 216 -11.58 2.29 22.18
N GLY A 217 -12.60 1.48 21.94
CA GLY A 217 -13.98 1.70 22.42
C GLY A 217 -15.02 2.07 21.36
N ARG A 218 -14.67 2.08 20.06
CA ARG A 218 -15.64 2.39 18.99
C ARG A 218 -16.21 1.12 18.31
N ALA A 219 -17.43 1.19 17.76
CA ALA A 219 -18.25 0.04 17.30
C ALA A 219 -17.96 -0.50 15.88
N PRO A 220 -17.78 -1.84 15.69
CA PRO A 220 -16.90 -2.43 14.68
C PRO A 220 -17.17 -2.21 13.20
N PHE A 221 -18.36 -1.76 12.82
CA PHE A 221 -18.70 -1.48 11.43
C PHE A 221 -19.70 -0.33 11.34
N PRO A 222 -19.41 0.74 10.58
CA PRO A 222 -20.43 1.72 10.23
C PRO A 222 -21.46 1.11 9.25
N GLN A 223 -22.73 1.54 9.36
CA GLN A 223 -23.79 1.13 8.43
C GLN A 223 -23.50 1.63 7.01
N SER A 224 -24.00 0.93 5.99
CA SER A 224 -23.74 1.27 4.59
C SER A 224 -24.34 2.63 4.20
N PRO A 225 -23.65 3.45 3.38
CA PRO A 225 -24.09 4.81 3.05
C PRO A 225 -25.39 4.84 2.26
N TYR A 226 -25.61 3.84 1.40
CA TYR A 226 -26.83 3.70 0.61
C TYR A 226 -28.07 3.55 1.49
N TYR A 227 -27.99 2.70 2.51
CA TYR A 227 -29.08 2.55 3.49
C TYR A 227 -29.31 3.81 4.32
N LYS A 228 -28.25 4.56 4.62
CA LYS A 228 -28.36 5.86 5.29
C LYS A 228 -29.04 6.90 4.40
N TRP A 229 -28.68 6.98 3.12
CA TRP A 229 -29.29 7.87 2.14
C TRP A 229 -30.77 7.56 1.89
N ILE A 230 -31.16 6.29 1.85
CA ILE A 230 -32.57 5.88 1.77
C ILE A 230 -33.33 6.31 3.04
N ARG A 231 -32.75 6.08 4.22
CA ARG A 231 -33.37 6.44 5.51
C ARG A 231 -33.55 7.95 5.69
N GLU A 232 -32.63 8.76 5.15
CA GLU A 232 -32.73 10.22 5.19
C GLU A 232 -33.81 10.76 4.21
N ARG A 233 -34.31 9.94 3.29
CA ARG A 233 -35.39 10.28 2.34
C ARG A 233 -36.76 9.72 2.71
N SER A 234 -36.86 8.79 3.65
CA SER A 234 -38.11 8.20 4.15
C SER A 234 -38.59 8.89 5.41
#